data_AF-A0A536XU46-F1
#
_entry.id   AF-A0A536XU46-F1
#
_cell.length_a   1.000
_cell.length_b   1.000
_cell.length_c   1.000
_cell.angle_alpha   90.00
_cell.angle_beta   90.00
_cell.angle_gamma   90.00
#
_symmetry.space_group_name_H-M   'P 1'
#
loop_
_entity.id
_entity.type
_entity.pdbx_description
1 polymer ?
#
loop_
_entity_poly.entity_id
_entity_poly.type
_entity_poly.pdbx_seq_one_letter_code
_entity_poly.pdbx_strand_id
1 'polypeptide(L)' 'VKPERIEGSEEKEIVLPMRSGERRYKGMQYLLGFAYPNFYFHLTTAYNILRHNGVEIGKTDFIGRP' A
#
# COMPACT_ATOMS: atom_id res chain seq x y z
N VAL A 1 -7.03 -4.59 13.42
CA VAL A 1 -6.27 -5.86 13.45
C VAL A 1 -5.53 -5.92 14.77
N LYS A 2 -5.58 -7.02 15.54
CA LYS A 2 -4.82 -7.10 16.79
C LYS A 2 -3.33 -7.37 16.50
N PRO A 3 -2.38 -6.79 17.24
CA PRO A 3 -0.94 -6.92 16.95
C PRO A 3 -0.47 -8.38 16.84
N GLU A 4 -1.00 -9.26 17.68
CA GLU A 4 -0.62 -10.68 17.76
C GLU A 4 -0.95 -11.44 16.46
N ARG A 5 -1.76 -10.86 15.57
CA ARG A 5 -2.05 -11.45 14.25
C ARG A 5 -1.02 -11.13 13.18
N ILE A 6 -0.14 -10.16 13.43
CA ILE A 6 0.88 -9.67 12.48
C ILE A 6 2.29 -10.01 12.98
N GLU A 7 2.47 -10.15 14.28
CA GLU A 7 3.73 -10.56 14.88
C GLU A 7 4.24 -11.89 14.29
N GLY A 8 5.52 -11.92 13.88
CA GLY A 8 6.14 -13.08 13.22
C GLY A 8 5.76 -13.25 11.74
N SER A 9 4.96 -12.35 11.16
CA SER A 9 4.56 -12.44 9.74
C SER A 9 5.65 -12.01 8.77
N GLU A 10 6.77 -11.48 9.24
CA GLU A 10 7.90 -11.00 8.44
C GLU A 10 8.43 -12.09 7.49
N GLU A 11 8.44 -13.34 7.96
CA GLU A 11 8.93 -14.51 7.23
C GLU A 11 7.85 -15.33 6.53
N LYS A 12 6.58 -14.94 6.70
CA LYS A 12 5.44 -15.61 6.05
C LYS A 12 5.61 -15.56 4.54
N GLU A 13 5.46 -16.71 3.89
CA GLU A 13 5.44 -16.75 2.43
C GLU A 13 4.14 -16.16 1.90
N ILE A 14 4.26 -15.25 0.93
CA ILE A 14 3.16 -14.61 0.23
C ILE A 14 3.32 -14.91 -1.26
N VAL A 15 2.33 -15.60 -1.83
CA VAL A 15 2.29 -15.95 -3.25
C VAL A 15 1.23 -15.10 -3.94
N LEU A 16 1.66 -14.25 -4.87
CA LEU A 16 0.79 -13.42 -5.68
C LEU A 16 0.62 -14.03 -7.08
N PRO A 17 -0.61 -14.43 -7.47
CA PRO A 17 -0.88 -14.82 -8.84
C PRO A 17 -0.89 -13.58 -9.73
N MET A 18 -0.02 -13.56 -10.74
CA MET A 18 0.00 -12.53 -11.78
C MET A 18 -0.39 -13.15 -13.12
N ARG A 19 -0.75 -12.31 -14.10
CA ARG A 19 -0.97 -12.75 -15.49
C ARG A 19 0.27 -13.43 -16.10
N SER A 20 1.47 -13.05 -15.64
CA SER A 20 2.75 -13.60 -16.09
C SER A 20 3.24 -14.81 -15.26
N GLY A 21 2.41 -15.35 -14.37
CA GLY A 21 2.79 -16.41 -13.42
C GLY A 21 2.80 -15.93 -11.96
N GLU A 22 3.37 -16.73 -11.07
CA GLU A 22 3.40 -16.41 -9.64
C GLU A 22 4.60 -15.54 -9.26
N ARG A 23 4.39 -14.59 -8.34
CA ARG A 23 5.49 -13.91 -7.61
C ARG A 23 5.43 -14.28 -6.14
N ARG A 24 6.58 -14.62 -5.58
CA ARG A 24 6.74 -15.06 -4.19
C ARG A 24 7.53 -14.04 -3.41
N TYR A 25 7.10 -13.80 -2.18
CA TYR A 25 7.72 -12.85 -1.27
C TYR A 25 7.76 -13.42 0.14
N LYS A 26 8.74 -12.98 0.93
CA LYS A 26 8.62 -12.95 2.39
C LYS A 26 7.74 -11.79 2.82
N GLY A 27 7.05 -11.91 3.95
CA GLY A 27 6.09 -10.91 4.43
C GLY A 27 6.64 -9.50 4.48
N MET A 28 7.85 -9.32 5.03
CA MET A 28 8.49 -7.99 5.08
C MET A 28 8.84 -7.46 3.68
N GLN A 29 9.32 -8.33 2.79
CA GLN A 29 9.63 -7.96 1.40
C GLN A 29 8.37 -7.60 0.61
N TYR A 30 7.27 -8.35 0.83
CA TYR A 30 5.98 -8.04 0.24
C TYR A 30 5.48 -6.68 0.71
N LEU A 31 5.51 -6.42 2.01
CA LEU A 31 5.03 -5.15 2.56
C LEU A 31 5.82 -3.98 2.00
N LEU A 32 7.14 -3.97 2.18
CA LEU A 32 7.97 -2.81 1.85
C LEU A 32 8.26 -2.69 0.35
N GLY A 33 8.40 -3.81 -0.36
CA GLY A 33 8.79 -3.84 -1.77
C GLY A 33 7.63 -3.85 -2.75
N PHE A 34 6.43 -4.26 -2.32
CA PHE A 34 5.27 -4.37 -3.21
C PHE A 34 4.06 -3.61 -2.69
N ALA A 35 3.50 -3.99 -1.54
CA ALA A 35 2.22 -3.47 -1.08
C ALA A 35 2.29 -1.97 -0.73
N TYR A 36 3.30 -1.56 0.02
CA TYR A 36 3.45 -0.19 0.52
C TYR A 36 3.66 0.82 -0.63
N PRO A 37 4.58 0.59 -1.60
CA PRO A 37 4.71 1.50 -2.73
C PRO A 37 3.45 1.57 -3.61
N ASN A 38 2.79 0.43 -3.87
CA ASN A 38 1.56 0.41 -4.68
C ASN A 38 0.41 1.14 -3.98
N PHE A 39 0.27 0.98 -2.67
CA PHE A 39 -0.75 1.69 -1.90
C PHE A 39 -0.59 3.21 -2.04
N TYR A 40 0.61 3.74 -1.83
CA TYR A 40 0.85 5.18 -1.95
C TYR A 40 0.80 5.68 -3.39
N PHE A 41 1.20 4.87 -4.38
CA PHE A 41 1.01 5.21 -5.79
C PHE A 41 -0.47 5.49 -6.08
N HIS A 42 -1.35 4.52 -5.78
CA HIS A 42 -2.77 4.67 -6.05
C HIS A 42 -3.45 5.76 -5.21
N LEU A 43 -3.10 5.88 -3.93
CA LEU A 43 -3.63 6.94 -3.07
C LEU A 43 -3.24 8.33 -3.60
N THR A 44 -1.97 8.51 -3.99
CA THR A 44 -1.48 9.78 -4.57
C THR A 44 -2.13 10.06 -5.91
N THR A 45 -2.31 9.05 -6.77
CA THR A 45 -3.02 9.20 -8.04
C THR A 45 -4.45 9.67 -7.82
N ALA A 46 -5.19 9.06 -6.88
CA ALA A 46 -6.56 9.46 -6.55
C ALA A 46 -6.62 10.91 -6.03
N TYR A 47 -5.74 11.27 -5.09
CA TYR A 47 -5.59 12.64 -4.61
C TYR A 47 -5.34 13.63 -5.75
N ASN A 48 -4.42 13.30 -6.67
CA ASN A 48 -4.09 14.16 -7.80
C ASN A 48 -5.27 14.32 -8.77
N ILE A 49 -6.01 13.25 -9.08
CA ILE A 49 -7.18 13.32 -9.96
C ILE A 49 -8.24 14.25 -9.38
N LEU A 50 -8.58 14.09 -8.09
CA LEU A 50 -9.57 14.93 -7.42
C LEU A 50 -9.13 16.40 -7.40
N ARG A 51 -7.90 16.65 -6.98
CA ARG A 51 -7.33 18.00 -6.93
C ARG A 51 -7.25 18.66 -8.31
N HIS A 52 -6.89 17.89 -9.34
CA HIS A 52 -6.85 18.37 -10.73
C HIS A 52 -8.25 18.77 -11.24
N ASN A 53 -9.30 18.05 -10.81
CA ASN A 53 -10.69 18.36 -11.16
C ASN A 53 -11.32 19.45 -10.26
N GLY A 54 -10.53 20.18 -9.48
CA GLY A 54 -11.00 21.34 -8.71
C GLY A 54 -11.58 21.00 -7.33
N VAL A 55 -11.45 19.76 -6.85
CA VAL A 55 -11.82 19.44 -5.46
C VAL A 55 -10.82 20.11 -4.51
N GLU A 56 -11.33 20.86 -3.53
CA GLU A 56 -10.54 21.59 -2.54
C GLU A 56 -9.94 20.67 -1.46
N ILE A 57 -9.06 19.74 -1.86
CA ILE A 57 -8.28 18.89 -0.95
C ILE A 57 -6.82 19.34 -0.91
N GLY A 58 -6.22 19.29 0.28
CA GLY A 58 -4.86 19.71 0.57
C GLY A 58 -3.96 18.61 1.11
N LYS A 59 -2.70 18.97 1.38
CA LYS A 59 -1.70 18.06 1.96
C LYS A 59 -2.17 17.46 3.29
N THR A 60 -2.91 18.20 4.10
CA THR A 60 -3.46 17.74 5.38
C THR A 60 -4.50 16.64 5.19
N ASP A 61 -5.27 16.65 4.10
CA ASP A 61 -6.21 15.59 3.76
C ASP A 61 -5.49 14.32 3.28
N PHE A 62 -4.31 14.47 2.70
CA PHE A 62 -3.47 13.34 2.27
C PHE A 62 -2.67 12.71 3.41
N ILE A 63 -2.04 13.52 4.27
CA ILE A 63 -1.17 13.04 5.37
C ILE A 63 -2.00 12.66 6.61
N GLY A 64 -3.15 13.30 6.81
CA GLY A 64 -3.91 13.24 8.05
C GLY A 64 -3.48 14.32 9.06
N ARG A 65 -4.31 14.53 10.08
CA ARG A 65 -3.97 15.37 11.22
C ARG A 65 -3.12 14.54 12.21
N PRO A 66 -2.12 15.15 12.87
CA PRO A 66 -1.38 14.49 13.95
C PRO A 66 -2.30 14.07 15.09
#